data_AF-A0A0E2Q007-F1
#
_entry.id   AF-A0A0E2Q007-F1
#
_cell.length_a   1.000
_cell.length_b   1.000
_cell.length_c   1.000
_cell.angle_alpha   90.00
_cell.angle_beta   90.00
_cell.angle_gamma   90.00
#
_symmetry.space_group_name_H-M   'P 1'
#
loop_
_entity.id
_entity.type
_entity.pdbx_description
1 polymer ?
#
loop_
_entity_poly.entity_id
_entity_poly.type
_entity_poly.pdbx_seq_one_letter_code
_entity_poly.pdbx_strand_id
1 'polypeptide(L)'
;MTSHSFEGRDQHAFDMALRRQEFDQKWVFQGWLGHKYEKGATEFRLWSPLARCVQLLLFKKGSKNPKVIKMSRGNSVNKDRHEMNTQGVWSATVKKHLDGVAYQFRVYHEESFYQDTRDPYRIALSLDNKKSLVVDPKRLVPRGYEKVTKQKASWRKANACSSVICEMHIRDFSISETSGVKKSYRGTYLGACQKVTKNDKGDVTGFDYLKLMGYNYVQLQPVFDHHKTYDKDGKLLYNWGDDP
;
A
#
# COMPACT_ATOMS: atom_id res chain seq x y z
N MET A 1 11.37 -36.70 -4.85
CA MET A 1 12.41 -36.95 -5.85
C MET A 1 13.12 -35.63 -6.11
N THR A 2 14.35 -35.48 -5.65
CA THR A 2 15.14 -34.24 -5.79
C THR A 2 16.14 -34.41 -6.93
N SER A 3 16.09 -33.51 -7.91
CA SER A 3 17.08 -33.39 -8.99
C SER A 3 18.48 -33.18 -8.39
N HIS A 4 19.47 -33.88 -8.94
CA HIS A 4 20.88 -33.86 -8.52
C HIS A 4 21.63 -32.56 -8.85
N SER A 5 20.95 -31.53 -9.38
CA SER A 5 21.58 -30.29 -9.87
C SER A 5 21.38 -29.06 -9.00
N PHE A 6 20.83 -29.19 -7.79
CA PHE A 6 20.69 -28.09 -6.83
C PHE A 6 21.80 -28.11 -5.78
N GLU A 7 22.96 -27.56 -6.12
CA GLU A 7 24.03 -27.22 -5.15
C GLU A 7 23.75 -25.84 -4.54
N GLY A 8 22.75 -25.80 -3.66
CA GLY A 8 22.30 -24.57 -3.02
C GLY A 8 21.18 -24.87 -2.04
N ARG A 9 21.44 -25.71 -1.04
CA ARG A 9 20.46 -25.93 0.03
C ARG A 9 20.44 -24.70 0.92
N ASP A 10 19.52 -23.78 0.67
CA ASP A 10 19.06 -22.86 1.72
C ASP A 10 18.33 -23.69 2.77
N GLN A 11 19.05 -24.06 3.84
CA GLN A 11 18.51 -24.87 4.93
C GLN A 11 17.26 -24.22 5.56
N HIS A 12 17.10 -22.91 5.45
CA HIS A 12 15.99 -22.18 6.06
C HIS A 12 14.78 -22.02 5.14
N ALA A 13 14.96 -22.08 3.81
CA ALA A 13 13.84 -22.11 2.87
C ALA A 13 12.99 -23.37 3.03
N PHE A 14 13.62 -24.51 3.31
CA PHE A 14 12.94 -25.79 3.59
C PHE A 14 12.19 -25.78 4.93
N ASP A 15 12.73 -25.10 5.95
CA ASP A 15 12.09 -24.96 7.27
C ASP A 15 10.75 -24.21 7.18
N MET A 16 10.63 -23.20 6.31
CA MET A 16 9.39 -22.44 6.14
C MET A 16 8.21 -23.30 5.67
N ALA A 17 8.48 -24.25 4.75
CA ALA A 17 7.45 -25.10 4.16
C ALA A 17 7.08 -26.30 5.03
N LEU A 18 8.04 -26.90 5.75
CA LEU A 18 7.84 -28.14 6.51
C LEU A 18 7.60 -27.90 8.00
N ARG A 19 8.10 -26.79 8.56
CA ARG A 19 8.04 -26.46 10.01
C ARG A 19 7.57 -25.02 10.25
N ARG A 20 6.51 -24.63 9.56
CA ARG A 20 5.95 -23.27 9.58
C ARG A 20 5.79 -22.68 10.99
N GLN A 21 5.36 -23.47 11.98
CA GLN A 21 5.14 -23.00 13.35
C GLN A 21 6.45 -22.67 14.07
N GLU A 22 7.46 -23.53 13.96
CA GLU A 22 8.79 -23.29 14.54
C GLU A 22 9.47 -22.09 13.86
N PHE A 23 9.33 -22.01 12.53
CA PHE A 23 9.83 -20.87 11.76
C PHE A 23 9.19 -19.56 12.21
N ASP A 24 7.85 -19.52 12.32
CA ASP A 24 7.14 -18.32 12.71
C ASP A 24 7.51 -17.89 14.14
N GLN A 25 7.48 -18.80 15.12
CA GLN A 25 7.92 -18.52 16.49
C GLN A 25 9.34 -17.98 16.58
N LYS A 26 10.23 -18.46 15.70
CA LYS A 26 11.62 -17.99 15.66
C LYS A 26 11.74 -16.63 15.01
N TRP A 27 11.14 -16.42 13.84
CA TRP A 27 11.47 -15.29 12.96
C TRP A 27 10.47 -14.14 12.98
N VAL A 28 9.26 -14.36 13.51
CA VAL A 28 8.19 -13.36 13.48
C VAL A 28 8.64 -12.06 14.14
N PHE A 29 8.29 -10.97 13.48
CA PHE A 29 8.55 -9.62 13.97
C PHE A 29 7.24 -8.85 13.98
N GLN A 30 6.87 -8.33 15.14
CA GLN A 30 5.61 -7.59 15.34
C GLN A 30 5.83 -6.06 15.46
N GLY A 31 7.05 -5.60 15.23
CA GLY A 31 7.34 -4.17 15.13
C GLY A 31 6.91 -3.58 13.79
N TRP A 32 7.23 -2.31 13.58
CA TRP A 32 6.89 -1.63 12.33
C TRP A 32 7.84 -1.99 11.18
N LEU A 33 7.30 -2.04 9.96
CA LEU A 33 8.00 -2.30 8.71
C LEU A 33 7.67 -1.21 7.68
N GLY A 34 8.43 -1.17 6.59
CA GLY A 34 8.35 -0.16 5.54
C GLY A 34 9.22 1.05 5.82
N HIS A 35 8.73 2.26 5.56
CA HIS A 35 9.46 3.49 5.88
C HIS A 35 8.82 4.30 7.02
N LYS A 36 9.66 4.90 7.85
CA LYS A 36 9.28 5.98 8.77
C LYS A 36 10.03 7.25 8.44
N TYR A 37 9.27 8.30 8.17
CA TYR A 37 9.79 9.62 7.91
C TYR A 37 9.74 10.46 9.19
N GLU A 38 10.90 10.92 9.65
CA GLU A 38 11.04 11.84 10.77
C GLU A 38 11.85 13.07 10.33
N LYS A 39 11.74 14.19 11.06
CA LYS A 39 12.43 15.42 10.68
C LYS A 39 13.96 15.18 10.69
N GLY A 40 14.56 15.12 9.50
CA GLY A 40 16.00 14.99 9.30
C GLY A 40 16.51 13.57 9.05
N ALA A 41 15.66 12.55 9.16
CA ALA A 41 16.02 11.17 8.83
C ALA A 41 14.84 10.35 8.33
N THR A 42 15.13 9.35 7.52
CA THR A 42 14.15 8.33 7.13
C THR A 42 14.75 6.96 7.42
N GLU A 43 14.02 6.15 8.19
CA GLU A 43 14.39 4.78 8.50
C GLU A 43 13.55 3.82 7.65
N PHE A 44 14.20 2.80 7.12
CA PHE A 44 13.59 1.75 6.30
C PHE A 44 13.77 0.43 7.02
N ARG A 45 12.72 -0.39 7.04
CA ARG A 45 12.74 -1.75 7.61
C ARG A 45 12.06 -2.75 6.68
N LEU A 46 12.73 -3.86 6.41
CA LEU A 46 12.20 -4.98 5.63
C LEU A 46 12.38 -6.27 6.42
N TRP A 47 11.30 -7.03 6.61
CA TRP A 47 11.40 -8.39 7.13
C TRP A 47 11.74 -9.33 5.99
N SER A 48 12.94 -9.92 6.03
CA SER A 48 13.42 -10.86 5.03
C SER A 48 14.42 -11.82 5.69
N PRO A 49 13.93 -12.75 6.54
CA PRO A 49 14.78 -13.61 7.37
C PRO A 49 15.66 -14.56 6.56
N LEU A 50 15.23 -14.91 5.34
CA LEU A 50 15.98 -15.78 4.43
C LEU A 50 16.96 -15.01 3.53
N ALA A 51 16.90 -13.68 3.49
CA ALA A 51 17.86 -12.94 2.68
C ALA A 51 19.27 -13.08 3.26
N ARG A 52 20.25 -13.23 2.37
CA ARG A 52 21.68 -13.11 2.68
C ARG A 52 22.11 -11.65 2.76
N CYS A 53 21.51 -10.80 1.93
CA CYS A 53 21.81 -9.38 1.87
C CYS A 53 20.57 -8.62 1.40
N VAL A 54 20.36 -7.42 1.94
CA VAL A 54 19.38 -6.47 1.42
C VAL A 54 20.05 -5.13 1.17
N GLN A 55 19.74 -4.51 0.03
CA GLN A 55 20.13 -3.14 -0.29
C GLN A 55 18.89 -2.28 -0.48
N LEU A 56 18.97 -1.03 -0.03
CA LEU A 56 18.03 0.02 -0.30
C LEU A 56 18.47 0.78 -1.55
N LEU A 57 17.61 0.85 -2.56
CA LEU A 57 17.82 1.60 -3.79
C LEU A 57 17.05 2.92 -3.71
N LEU A 58 17.74 4.06 -3.68
CA LEU A 58 17.11 5.39 -3.66
C LEU A 58 17.24 6.09 -5.01
N PHE A 59 16.12 6.48 -5.60
CA PHE A 59 16.08 7.12 -6.92
C PHE A 59 15.84 8.62 -6.77
N LYS A 60 16.83 9.43 -7.20
CA LYS A 60 16.64 10.87 -7.35
C LYS A 60 15.56 11.12 -8.40
N LYS A 61 14.73 12.16 -8.21
CA LYS A 61 13.69 12.55 -9.16
C LYS A 61 14.25 12.64 -10.59
N GLY A 62 13.66 11.89 -11.52
CA GLY A 62 14.08 11.83 -12.93
C GLY A 62 15.29 10.93 -13.23
N SER A 63 15.96 10.37 -12.22
CA SER A 63 17.10 9.44 -12.42
C SER A 63 16.62 8.00 -12.58
N LYS A 64 17.18 7.29 -13.56
CA LYS A 64 17.06 5.83 -13.67
C LYS A 64 18.04 5.10 -12.75
N ASN A 65 19.17 5.72 -12.43
CA ASN A 65 20.21 5.12 -11.60
C ASN A 65 19.94 5.40 -10.11
N PRO A 66 19.84 4.36 -9.27
CA PRO A 66 19.66 4.53 -7.85
C PRO A 66 21.00 4.77 -7.12
N LYS A 67 20.93 5.48 -6.00
CA LYS A 67 21.94 5.37 -4.95
C LYS A 67 21.68 4.07 -4.18
N VAL A 68 22.66 3.19 -4.15
CA VAL A 68 22.59 1.91 -3.44
C VAL A 68 23.10 2.10 -2.00
N ILE A 69 22.37 1.58 -1.03
CA ILE A 69 22.73 1.60 0.39
C ILE A 69 22.59 0.17 0.93
N LYS A 70 23.67 -0.40 1.47
CA LYS A 70 23.60 -1.71 2.13
C LYS A 70 22.80 -1.58 3.43
N MET A 71 21.84 -2.48 3.65
CA MET A 71 21.07 -2.54 4.89
C MET A 71 21.77 -3.44 5.91
N SER A 72 21.55 -3.15 7.19
CA SER A 72 22.05 -3.95 8.31
C SER A 72 20.94 -4.86 8.84
N ARG A 73 21.27 -6.14 9.04
CA ARG A 73 20.38 -7.11 9.67
C ARG A 73 20.45 -6.97 11.19
N GLY A 74 19.30 -7.00 11.86
CA GLY A 74 19.24 -7.08 13.32
C GLY A 74 19.77 -8.41 13.85
N ASN A 75 20.08 -8.45 15.15
CA ASN A 75 20.65 -9.62 15.83
C ASN A 75 19.91 -9.98 17.13
N SER A 76 18.89 -9.22 17.52
CA SER A 76 18.10 -9.51 18.71
C SER A 76 17.11 -10.63 18.44
N VAL A 77 17.13 -11.63 19.31
CA VAL A 77 16.17 -12.74 19.36
C VAL A 77 15.32 -12.58 20.60
N ASN A 78 14.01 -12.44 20.42
CA ASN A 78 13.08 -12.43 21.55
C ASN A 78 11.80 -13.17 21.18
N LYS A 79 11.61 -14.34 21.79
CA LYS A 79 10.47 -15.22 21.51
C LYS A 79 9.20 -14.82 22.26
N ASP A 80 9.32 -14.04 23.33
CA ASP A 80 8.18 -13.61 24.15
C ASP A 80 7.69 -12.21 23.76
N ARG A 81 8.57 -11.40 23.15
CA ARG A 81 8.32 -10.02 22.69
C ARG A 81 8.77 -9.87 21.25
N HIS A 82 7.93 -10.30 20.32
CA HIS A 82 8.23 -10.34 18.89
C HIS A 82 8.48 -8.95 18.27
N GLU A 83 8.05 -7.87 18.90
CA GLU A 83 8.41 -6.49 18.52
C GLU A 83 9.90 -6.17 18.72
N MET A 84 10.59 -6.95 19.56
CA MET A 84 12.04 -6.86 19.79
C MET A 84 12.85 -7.90 18.99
N ASN A 85 12.19 -8.79 18.25
CA ASN A 85 12.80 -9.88 17.51
C ASN A 85 13.35 -9.43 16.14
N THR A 86 14.48 -8.73 16.16
CA THR A 86 15.04 -8.09 14.95
C THR A 86 15.89 -9.00 14.07
N GLN A 87 16.14 -10.26 14.45
CA GLN A 87 16.99 -11.20 13.70
C GLN A 87 16.54 -11.45 12.24
N GLY A 88 15.27 -11.21 11.91
CA GLY A 88 14.75 -11.30 10.54
C GLY A 88 14.61 -9.95 9.82
N VAL A 89 14.96 -8.86 10.48
CA VAL A 89 14.69 -7.48 10.03
C VAL A 89 15.96 -6.85 9.50
N TRP A 90 15.88 -6.32 8.28
CA TRP A 90 16.88 -5.50 7.64
C TRP A 90 16.52 -4.03 7.82
N SER A 91 17.50 -3.19 8.16
CA SER A 91 17.27 -1.77 8.39
C SER A 91 18.33 -0.87 7.76
N ALA A 92 17.93 0.34 7.38
CA ALA A 92 18.84 1.41 7.02
C ALA A 92 18.23 2.76 7.40
N THR A 93 19.07 3.66 7.93
CA THR A 93 18.67 5.03 8.26
C THR A 93 19.43 6.00 7.38
N VAL A 94 18.70 6.89 6.71
CA VAL A 94 19.28 7.93 5.87
C VAL A 94 19.00 9.29 6.49
N LYS A 95 20.05 9.98 6.93
CA LYS A 95 19.98 11.32 7.55
C LYS A 95 19.73 12.43 6.52
N LYS A 96 18.61 12.36 5.80
CA LYS A 96 18.16 13.33 4.80
C LYS A 96 16.64 13.43 4.76
N HIS A 97 16.13 14.54 4.25
CA HIS A 97 14.72 14.65 3.85
C HIS A 97 14.49 13.86 2.57
N LEU A 98 13.73 12.77 2.68
CA LEU A 98 13.43 11.90 1.55
C LEU A 98 11.96 11.97 1.09
N ASP A 99 11.16 12.93 1.55
CA ASP A 99 9.78 13.06 1.08
C ASP A 99 9.69 13.18 -0.45
N GLY A 100 8.87 12.33 -1.08
CA GLY A 100 8.73 12.18 -2.52
C GLY A 100 9.86 11.42 -3.23
N VAL A 101 10.87 10.93 -2.51
CA VAL A 101 11.95 10.10 -3.10
C VAL A 101 11.44 8.69 -3.34
N ALA A 102 11.69 8.17 -4.55
CA ALA A 102 11.34 6.82 -4.91
C ALA A 102 12.38 5.81 -4.42
N TYR A 103 11.94 4.62 -4.04
CA TYR A 103 12.81 3.56 -3.57
C TYR A 103 12.30 2.16 -3.89
N GLN A 104 13.24 1.20 -3.82
CA GLN A 104 13.02 -0.24 -3.91
C GLN A 104 13.96 -0.95 -2.93
N PHE A 105 13.62 -2.18 -2.57
CA PHE A 105 14.55 -3.09 -1.91
C PHE A 105 15.13 -4.04 -2.95
N ARG A 106 16.44 -4.24 -2.91
CA ARG A 106 17.12 -5.31 -3.63
C ARG A 106 17.45 -6.42 -2.65
N VAL A 107 16.84 -7.57 -2.84
CA VAL A 107 16.95 -8.73 -1.94
C VAL A 107 17.78 -9.81 -2.61
N TYR A 108 18.84 -10.24 -1.93
CA TYR A 108 19.71 -11.33 -2.36
C TYR A 108 19.39 -12.58 -1.53
N HIS A 109 18.96 -13.65 -2.20
CA HIS A 109 18.80 -14.98 -1.59
C HIS A 109 20.10 -15.79 -1.72
N GLU A 110 20.87 -15.55 -2.78
CA GLU A 110 22.17 -16.15 -3.05
C GLU A 110 23.16 -15.05 -3.50
N GLU A 111 24.45 -15.36 -3.65
CA GLU A 111 25.47 -14.32 -3.96
C GLU A 111 25.22 -13.59 -5.28
N SER A 112 24.82 -14.32 -6.33
CA SER A 112 24.71 -13.79 -7.68
C SER A 112 23.27 -13.56 -8.15
N PHE A 113 22.27 -13.84 -7.29
CA PHE A 113 20.85 -13.71 -7.63
C PHE A 113 20.15 -12.72 -6.71
N TYR A 114 19.57 -11.69 -7.30
CA TYR A 114 18.77 -10.68 -6.60
C TYR A 114 17.44 -10.40 -7.29
N GLN A 115 16.50 -9.88 -6.52
CA GLN A 115 15.25 -9.32 -7.00
C GLN A 115 15.06 -7.90 -6.47
N ASP A 116 14.67 -6.99 -7.36
CA ASP A 116 14.25 -5.64 -6.98
C ASP A 116 12.74 -5.66 -6.73
N THR A 117 12.34 -5.32 -5.51
CA THR A 117 10.94 -5.33 -5.09
C THR A 117 10.51 -3.99 -4.54
N ARG A 118 9.20 -3.72 -4.65
CA ARG A 118 8.55 -2.61 -3.97
C ARG A 118 8.52 -2.92 -2.48
N ASP A 119 8.40 -1.91 -1.63
CA ASP A 119 8.11 -2.14 -0.23
C ASP A 119 6.71 -2.78 -0.09
N PRO A 120 6.57 -3.97 0.52
CA PRO A 120 5.26 -4.54 0.80
C PRO A 120 4.38 -3.62 1.65
N TYR A 121 4.99 -2.75 2.47
CA TYR A 121 4.33 -1.81 3.38
C TYR A 121 4.22 -0.39 2.80
N ARG A 122 4.48 -0.22 1.50
CA ARG A 122 4.38 1.08 0.82
C ARG A 122 3.00 1.71 1.00
N ILE A 123 2.98 3.02 1.22
CA ILE A 123 1.74 3.83 1.27
C ILE A 123 1.56 4.71 0.03
N ALA A 124 2.57 4.74 -0.86
CA ALA A 124 2.55 5.49 -2.10
C ALA A 124 3.49 4.88 -3.14
N LEU A 125 3.20 5.15 -4.41
CA LEU A 125 3.87 4.57 -5.58
C LEU A 125 4.23 5.64 -6.61
N SER A 126 5.27 5.35 -7.41
CA SER A 126 5.53 6.09 -8.65
C SER A 126 4.40 5.87 -9.66
N LEU A 127 4.27 6.78 -10.63
CA LEU A 127 3.18 6.74 -11.64
C LEU A 127 3.18 5.46 -12.49
N ASP A 128 4.35 4.84 -12.69
CA ASP A 128 4.50 3.57 -13.39
C ASP A 128 4.23 2.34 -12.50
N ASN A 129 3.84 2.55 -11.24
CA ASN A 129 3.62 1.55 -10.20
C ASN A 129 4.84 0.67 -9.86
N LYS A 130 6.05 0.99 -10.33
CA LYS A 130 7.25 0.16 -10.17
C LYS A 130 8.06 0.44 -8.91
N LYS A 131 7.92 1.62 -8.30
CA LYS A 131 8.74 2.04 -7.15
C LYS A 131 7.85 2.54 -6.02
N SER A 132 8.28 2.30 -4.79
CA SER A 132 7.64 2.86 -3.59
C SER A 132 8.07 4.31 -3.42
N LEU A 133 7.25 5.15 -2.80
CA LEU A 133 7.60 6.53 -2.47
C LEU A 133 7.68 6.70 -0.97
N VAL A 134 8.74 7.37 -0.50
CA VAL A 134 8.75 7.92 0.85
C VAL A 134 7.77 9.09 0.88
N VAL A 135 6.92 9.12 1.89
CA VAL A 135 5.92 10.18 2.07
C VAL A 135 5.97 10.67 3.51
N ASP A 136 6.04 11.99 3.69
CA ASP A 136 5.76 12.64 4.96
C ASP A 136 4.29 12.43 5.33
N PRO A 137 3.96 11.75 6.45
CA PRO A 137 2.56 11.51 6.86
C PRO A 137 1.71 12.79 6.95
N LYS A 138 2.32 13.95 7.20
CA LYS A 138 1.61 15.23 7.24
C LYS A 138 0.99 15.62 5.89
N ARG A 139 1.55 15.14 4.78
CA ARG A 139 1.00 15.36 3.44
C ARG A 139 -0.22 14.50 3.13
N LEU A 140 -0.44 13.45 3.89
CA LEU A 140 -1.57 12.53 3.72
C LEU A 140 -2.85 13.01 4.41
N VAL A 141 -2.78 14.11 5.16
CA VAL A 141 -3.93 14.69 5.86
C VAL A 141 -4.51 15.83 5.00
N PRO A 142 -5.71 15.66 4.42
CA PRO A 142 -6.36 16.73 3.66
C PRO A 142 -6.63 17.95 4.54
N ARG A 143 -6.63 19.13 3.93
CA ARG A 143 -6.97 20.37 4.64
C ARG A 143 -8.40 20.28 5.20
N GLY A 144 -8.55 20.60 6.49
CA GLY A 144 -9.85 20.54 7.17
C GLY A 144 -10.31 19.13 7.52
N TYR A 145 -9.46 18.11 7.35
CA TYR A 145 -9.75 16.78 7.84
C TYR A 145 -9.65 16.73 9.37
N GLU A 146 -10.75 16.36 10.01
CA GLU A 146 -10.79 16.08 11.44
C GLU A 146 -11.21 14.64 11.67
N LYS A 147 -10.44 13.93 12.50
CA LYS A 147 -10.80 12.56 12.91
C LYS A 147 -11.93 12.64 13.93
N VAL A 148 -13.15 12.37 13.50
CA VAL A 148 -14.30 12.25 14.39
C VAL A 148 -14.24 10.91 15.13
N THR A 149 -14.11 10.93 16.46
CA THR A 149 -14.09 9.71 17.29
C THR A 149 -15.48 9.10 17.40
N LYS A 150 -15.56 7.83 17.86
CA LYS A 150 -16.82 7.08 18.02
C LYS A 150 -17.90 7.87 18.77
N GLN A 151 -17.53 8.66 19.78
CA GLN A 151 -18.48 9.45 20.59
C GLN A 151 -19.24 10.50 19.77
N LYS A 152 -18.61 11.05 18.72
CA LYS A 152 -19.21 12.05 17.83
C LYS A 152 -19.74 11.45 16.51
N ALA A 153 -19.52 10.15 16.29
CA ALA A 153 -19.89 9.45 15.06
C ALA A 153 -21.31 8.88 15.14
N SER A 154 -22.33 9.75 15.16
CA SER A 154 -23.75 9.38 15.27
C SER A 154 -24.26 8.42 14.18
N TRP A 155 -23.53 8.30 13.07
CA TRP A 155 -23.78 7.34 11.98
C TRP A 155 -23.33 5.91 12.32
N ARG A 156 -22.38 5.72 13.24
CA ARG A 156 -21.95 4.40 13.71
C ARG A 156 -22.93 3.88 14.75
N LYS A 157 -23.84 3.02 14.33
CA LYS A 157 -24.81 2.38 15.22
C LYS A 157 -24.18 1.21 15.98
N ALA A 158 -24.66 0.96 17.20
CA ALA A 158 -24.19 -0.16 18.02
C ALA A 158 -24.61 -1.53 17.46
N ASN A 159 -25.78 -1.58 16.83
CA ASN A 159 -26.32 -2.79 16.21
C ASN A 159 -25.93 -2.85 14.72
N ALA A 160 -25.18 -3.88 14.32
CA ALA A 160 -24.80 -4.11 12.93
C ALA A 160 -26.02 -4.24 11.98
N CYS A 161 -27.16 -4.79 12.46
CA CYS A 161 -28.38 -4.93 11.68
C CYS A 161 -29.05 -3.60 11.29
N SER A 162 -28.61 -2.48 11.86
CA SER A 162 -29.07 -1.13 11.47
C SER A 162 -28.23 -0.50 10.35
N SER A 163 -27.34 -1.28 9.75
CA SER A 163 -26.53 -0.85 8.61
C SER A 163 -27.33 -0.98 7.31
N VAL A 164 -27.41 0.12 6.57
CA VAL A 164 -27.95 0.16 5.21
C VAL A 164 -26.77 0.52 4.30
N ILE A 165 -26.26 -0.51 3.63
CA ILE A 165 -25.01 -0.45 2.87
C ILE A 165 -25.33 -0.23 1.40
N CYS A 166 -24.68 0.78 0.79
CA CYS A 166 -24.63 0.93 -0.66
C CYS A 166 -23.25 0.49 -1.14
N GLU A 167 -23.20 -0.57 -1.94
CA GLU A 167 -21.98 -0.95 -2.65
C GLU A 167 -21.82 -0.07 -3.91
N MET A 168 -20.61 0.43 -4.15
CA MET A 168 -20.32 1.22 -5.34
C MET A 168 -18.87 1.10 -5.82
N HIS A 169 -18.71 1.24 -7.13
CA HIS A 169 -17.42 1.43 -7.79
C HIS A 169 -17.16 2.91 -8.02
N ILE A 170 -15.96 3.42 -7.71
CA ILE A 170 -15.61 4.85 -7.86
C ILE A 170 -15.76 5.32 -9.32
N ARG A 171 -15.38 4.47 -10.28
CA ARG A 171 -15.51 4.78 -11.70
C ARG A 171 -16.98 4.84 -12.10
N ASP A 172 -17.73 3.76 -11.87
CA ASP A 172 -19.07 3.60 -12.42
C ASP A 172 -20.06 4.61 -11.85
N PHE A 173 -19.87 4.98 -10.59
CA PHE A 173 -20.71 5.93 -9.91
C PHE A 173 -20.81 7.30 -10.60
N SER A 174 -19.79 7.70 -11.36
CA SER A 174 -19.76 9.05 -11.97
C SER A 174 -19.21 9.12 -13.39
N ILE A 175 -18.84 8.00 -14.03
CA ILE A 175 -18.22 8.03 -15.37
C ILE A 175 -19.18 8.49 -16.47
N SER A 176 -20.49 8.24 -16.30
CA SER A 176 -21.51 8.62 -17.28
C SER A 176 -21.51 10.11 -17.57
N GLU A 177 -21.76 10.47 -18.83
CA GLU A 177 -21.88 11.87 -19.23
C GLU A 177 -23.09 12.58 -18.62
N THR A 178 -24.14 11.81 -18.32
CA THR A 178 -25.39 12.29 -17.70
C THR A 178 -25.34 12.33 -16.17
N SER A 179 -24.19 11.98 -15.56
CA SER A 179 -24.03 11.94 -14.09
C SER A 179 -24.14 13.32 -13.42
N GLY A 180 -24.06 14.41 -14.18
CA GLY A 180 -23.97 15.77 -13.62
C GLY A 180 -22.60 16.11 -13.00
N VAL A 181 -21.68 15.15 -12.94
CA VAL A 181 -20.31 15.37 -12.44
C VAL A 181 -19.49 16.12 -13.49
N LYS A 182 -18.63 17.04 -13.03
CA LYS A 182 -17.74 17.81 -13.90
C LYS A 182 -16.92 16.86 -14.78
N LYS A 183 -16.83 17.12 -16.08
CA LYS A 183 -16.16 16.24 -17.06
C LYS A 183 -14.77 15.75 -16.60
N SER A 184 -13.97 16.62 -15.97
CA SER A 184 -12.62 16.29 -15.46
C SER A 184 -12.59 15.39 -14.21
N TYR A 185 -13.72 15.23 -13.52
CA TYR A 185 -13.84 14.46 -12.28
C TYR A 185 -14.62 13.16 -12.44
N ARG A 186 -15.26 12.93 -13.59
CA ARG A 186 -16.01 11.72 -13.89
C ARG A 186 -15.15 10.47 -13.71
N GLY A 187 -15.64 9.53 -12.91
CA GLY A 187 -14.99 8.28 -12.56
C GLY A 187 -13.76 8.42 -11.64
N THR A 188 -13.62 9.53 -10.92
CA THR A 188 -12.51 9.78 -9.99
C THR A 188 -13.02 9.92 -8.55
N TYR A 189 -12.09 9.84 -7.58
CA TYR A 189 -12.42 10.09 -6.17
C TYR A 189 -13.07 11.48 -5.94
N LEU A 190 -12.62 12.51 -6.65
CA LEU A 190 -13.19 13.86 -6.55
C LEU A 190 -14.61 13.93 -7.15
N GLY A 191 -14.89 13.14 -8.19
CA GLY A 191 -16.23 13.03 -8.76
C GLY A 191 -17.20 12.35 -7.82
N ALA A 192 -16.76 11.30 -7.13
CA ALA A 192 -17.58 10.57 -6.18
C ALA A 192 -18.03 11.41 -4.97
N CYS A 193 -17.27 12.45 -4.59
CA CYS A 193 -17.64 13.38 -3.52
C CYS A 193 -18.09 14.77 -4.02
N GLN A 194 -18.31 14.94 -5.33
CA GLN A 194 -18.80 16.21 -5.87
C GLN A 194 -20.23 16.47 -5.37
N LYS A 195 -20.45 17.67 -4.82
CA LYS A 195 -21.77 18.12 -4.35
C LYS A 195 -22.52 18.86 -5.46
N VAL A 196 -23.82 18.95 -5.28
CA VAL A 196 -24.80 19.66 -6.12
C VAL A 196 -24.73 19.18 -7.56
N THR A 197 -24.85 17.86 -7.74
CA THR A 197 -24.87 17.22 -9.06
C THR A 197 -26.30 16.86 -9.46
N LYS A 198 -26.64 17.16 -10.72
CA LYS A 198 -27.94 16.85 -11.31
C LYS A 198 -27.78 16.32 -12.74
N ASN A 199 -28.69 15.45 -13.17
CA ASN A 199 -28.78 15.05 -14.57
C ASN A 199 -29.48 16.13 -15.42
N ASP A 200 -29.58 15.90 -16.74
CA ASP A 200 -30.20 16.83 -17.69
C ASP A 200 -31.70 17.05 -17.46
N LYS A 201 -32.36 16.18 -16.69
CA LYS A 201 -33.77 16.30 -16.27
C LYS A 201 -33.95 17.05 -14.95
N GLY A 202 -32.85 17.42 -14.29
CA GLY A 202 -32.86 18.09 -13.00
C GLY A 202 -32.91 17.17 -11.78
N ASP A 203 -32.87 15.84 -11.97
CA ASP A 203 -32.85 14.87 -10.87
C ASP A 203 -31.50 14.92 -10.15
N VAL A 204 -31.52 14.75 -8.83
CA VAL A 204 -30.32 14.69 -8.00
C VAL A 204 -29.53 13.42 -8.30
N THR A 205 -28.22 13.55 -8.50
CA THR A 205 -27.30 12.43 -8.78
C THR A 205 -26.13 12.40 -7.79
N GLY A 206 -25.28 11.39 -7.90
CA GLY A 206 -23.98 11.37 -7.23
C GLY A 206 -24.07 11.38 -5.70
N PHE A 207 -23.18 12.14 -5.05
CA PHE A 207 -23.04 12.13 -3.60
C PHE A 207 -24.33 12.58 -2.88
N ASP A 208 -25.05 13.55 -3.43
CA ASP A 208 -26.29 14.05 -2.84
C ASP A 208 -27.43 13.03 -2.96
N TYR A 209 -27.44 12.23 -4.03
CA TYR A 209 -28.38 11.12 -4.18
C TYR A 209 -28.16 10.05 -3.10
N LEU A 210 -26.90 9.66 -2.85
CA LEU A 210 -26.58 8.73 -1.77
C LEU A 210 -27.07 9.22 -0.41
N LYS A 211 -26.89 10.52 -0.14
CA LYS A 211 -27.39 11.15 1.09
C LYS A 211 -28.92 11.14 1.16
N LEU A 212 -29.59 11.44 0.05
CA LEU A 212 -31.06 11.47 -0.04
C LEU A 212 -31.67 10.09 0.23
N MET A 213 -31.05 9.03 -0.29
CA MET A 213 -31.51 7.64 -0.10
C MET A 213 -31.37 7.14 1.35
N GLY A 214 -30.63 7.85 2.21
CA GLY A 214 -30.51 7.52 3.64
C GLY A 214 -29.52 6.40 3.95
N TYR A 215 -28.62 6.05 3.03
CA TYR A 215 -27.53 5.12 3.31
C TYR A 215 -26.62 5.66 4.43
N ASN A 216 -26.25 4.81 5.39
CA ASN A 216 -25.30 5.16 6.46
C ASN A 216 -23.91 4.55 6.27
N TYR A 217 -23.76 3.60 5.33
CA TYR A 217 -22.49 3.04 4.92
C TYR A 217 -22.39 2.99 3.39
N VAL A 218 -21.21 3.32 2.89
CA VAL A 218 -20.81 3.10 1.50
C VAL A 218 -19.70 2.05 1.51
N GLN A 219 -19.94 0.93 0.85
CA GLN A 219 -18.93 -0.09 0.58
C GLN A 219 -18.32 0.22 -0.78
N LEU A 220 -17.06 0.66 -0.78
CA LEU A 220 -16.32 0.83 -2.02
C LEU A 220 -15.79 -0.53 -2.47
N GLN A 221 -15.98 -0.85 -3.74
CA GLN A 221 -15.16 -1.85 -4.43
C GLN A 221 -13.66 -1.50 -4.31
N PRO A 222 -12.73 -2.45 -4.60
CA PRO A 222 -11.30 -2.28 -4.36
C PRO A 222 -10.71 -0.90 -4.70
N VAL A 223 -10.15 -0.24 -3.69
CA VAL A 223 -9.46 1.07 -3.81
C VAL A 223 -7.96 1.01 -3.56
N PHE A 224 -7.42 -0.18 -3.29
CA PHE A 224 -5.98 -0.41 -3.25
C PHE A 224 -5.40 -0.38 -4.68
N ASP A 225 -4.07 -0.17 -4.79
CA ASP A 225 -3.41 -0.29 -6.08
C ASP A 225 -3.50 -1.73 -6.57
N HIS A 226 -3.95 -1.89 -7.81
CA HIS A 226 -4.18 -3.16 -8.48
C HIS A 226 -3.61 -3.09 -9.89
N HIS A 227 -3.58 -4.23 -10.58
CA HIS A 227 -3.05 -4.29 -11.94
C HIS A 227 -3.94 -3.49 -12.93
N LYS A 228 -3.28 -2.69 -13.77
CA LYS A 228 -3.94 -1.76 -14.69
C LYS A 228 -3.59 -2.10 -16.12
N THR A 229 -4.61 -2.31 -16.93
CA THR A 229 -4.47 -2.53 -18.37
C THR A 229 -4.82 -1.23 -19.10
N TYR A 230 -4.00 -0.86 -20.06
CA TYR A 230 -4.19 0.32 -20.89
C TYR A 230 -4.40 -0.11 -22.34
N ASP A 231 -5.24 0.62 -23.07
CA ASP A 231 -5.33 0.45 -24.51
C ASP A 231 -4.13 1.07 -25.23
N LYS A 232 -4.10 0.91 -26.57
CA LYS A 232 -3.06 1.44 -27.45
C LYS A 232 -2.90 2.97 -27.38
N ASP A 233 -3.95 3.68 -26.94
CA ASP A 233 -3.98 5.14 -26.84
C ASP A 233 -3.63 5.61 -25.41
N GLY A 234 -3.25 4.69 -24.52
CA GLY A 234 -2.85 4.96 -23.13
C GLY A 234 -4.04 5.20 -22.19
N LYS A 235 -5.27 4.86 -22.59
CA LYS A 235 -6.45 5.01 -21.74
C LYS A 235 -6.64 3.76 -20.88
N LEU A 236 -6.92 3.99 -19.60
CA LEU A 236 -7.17 2.93 -18.62
C LEU A 236 -8.45 2.16 -18.95
N LEU A 237 -8.30 0.86 -19.20
CA LEU A 237 -9.41 -0.05 -19.41
C LEU A 237 -10.20 -0.27 -18.11
N TYR A 238 -11.41 -0.77 -18.24
CA TYR A 238 -12.24 -1.09 -17.08
C TYR A 238 -11.70 -2.34 -16.36
N ASN A 239 -11.63 -2.27 -15.03
CA ASN A 239 -11.30 -3.38 -14.13
C ASN A 239 -12.02 -3.12 -12.80
N TRP A 240 -12.49 -4.18 -12.13
CA TRP A 240 -13.07 -4.11 -10.79
C TRP A 240 -12.01 -3.95 -9.70
N GLY A 241 -10.76 -4.35 -9.96
CA GLY A 241 -9.62 -4.14 -9.06
C GLY A 241 -9.36 -5.27 -8.07
N ASP A 242 -9.85 -6.48 -8.33
CA ASP A 242 -9.65 -7.68 -7.49
C ASP A 242 -8.24 -8.33 -7.67
N ASP A 243 -7.30 -7.62 -8.31
CA ASP A 243 -5.96 -8.03 -8.67
C ASP A 243 -4.86 -7.16 -7.98
N PRO A 244 -4.67 -7.30 -6.64
CA PRO A 244 -3.74 -6.50 -5.83
C PRO A 244 -2.24 -6.66 -6.15
#